data_AF-A0A7J8XSW7-F1
#
_entry.id   AF-A0A7J8XSW7-F1
#
_cell.length_a   1.000
_cell.length_b   1.000
_cell.length_c   1.000
_cell.angle_alpha   90.00
_cell.angle_beta   90.00
_cell.angle_gamma   90.00
#
_symmetry.space_group_name_H-M   'P 1'
#
loop_
_entity.id
_entity.type
_entity.pdbx_description
1 polymer ?
#
loop_
_entity_poly.entity_id
_entity_poly.type
_entity_poly.pdbx_seq_one_letter_code
_entity_poly.pdbx_strand_id
1 'polypeptide(L)'
;DRAVSTAIYFLLPAGSVSHLHRIPCAETWHFYLGEPLTVLELDEKDGQVKLTCLGPDLMNNQKVQYTVPPNVWFGAFPTKDFNISTDGAVTKNDPRDAESHYSFVGCTCAPAFQFQDFELAKRSELVTRFPKHEHLISLLTYPD
;
A
#
# COMPACT_ATOMS: atom_id res chain seq x y z
N ASP A 1 -4.29 -12.96 -24.89
CA ASP A 1 -3.75 -11.67 -25.35
C ASP A 1 -3.86 -10.66 -24.22
N ARG A 2 -2.86 -9.81 -24.00
CA ARG A 2 -2.82 -8.83 -22.90
C ARG A 2 -2.16 -7.55 -23.40
N ALA A 3 -2.77 -6.39 -23.11
CA ALA A 3 -2.15 -5.11 -23.39
C ALA A 3 -0.80 -4.97 -22.65
N VAL A 4 0.13 -4.21 -23.24
CA VAL A 4 1.48 -4.04 -22.65
C VAL A 4 1.40 -3.39 -21.27
N SER A 5 0.51 -2.42 -21.09
CA SER A 5 0.33 -1.72 -19.82
C SER A 5 -1.07 -1.13 -19.65
N THR A 6 -1.41 -0.83 -18.39
CA THR A 6 -2.55 0.00 -17.99
C THR A 6 -2.07 1.09 -17.05
N ALA A 7 -2.74 2.24 -17.04
CA ALA A 7 -2.49 3.31 -16.09
C ALA A 7 -3.81 3.81 -15.51
N ILE A 8 -3.81 4.15 -14.22
CA ILE A 8 -4.97 4.72 -13.51
C ILE A 8 -4.55 5.95 -12.73
N TYR A 9 -5.54 6.78 -12.42
CA TYR A 9 -5.48 7.70 -11.28
C TYR A 9 -6.02 6.98 -10.04
N PHE A 10 -5.38 7.21 -8.90
CA PHE A 10 -5.80 6.69 -7.61
C PHE A 10 -5.71 7.81 -6.57
N LEU A 11 -6.79 8.00 -5.80
CA LEU A 11 -6.87 9.00 -4.74
C LEU A 11 -7.17 8.27 -3.44
N LEU A 12 -6.37 8.54 -2.41
CA LEU A 12 -6.47 7.93 -1.10
C LEU A 12 -6.71 9.03 -0.04
N PRO A 13 -7.96 9.23 0.40
CA PRO A 13 -8.27 10.20 1.46
C PRO A 13 -7.79 9.74 2.83
N ALA A 14 -7.56 10.68 3.74
CA ALA A 14 -7.36 10.40 5.15
C ALA A 14 -8.50 9.54 5.73
N GLY A 15 -8.14 8.61 6.60
CA GLY A 15 -9.05 7.64 7.21
C GLY A 15 -9.40 6.44 6.31
N SER A 16 -8.98 6.43 5.05
CA SER A 16 -9.14 5.31 4.13
C SER A 16 -7.83 4.53 3.96
N VAL A 17 -7.94 3.30 3.48
CA VAL A 17 -6.78 2.45 3.14
C VAL A 17 -7.00 1.77 1.79
N SER A 18 -5.91 1.51 1.07
CA SER A 18 -5.86 0.51 0.03
C SER A 18 -5.57 -0.83 0.70
N HIS A 19 -6.58 -1.71 0.71
CA HIS A 19 -6.48 -3.02 1.35
C HIS A 19 -5.37 -3.87 0.72
N LEU A 20 -4.83 -4.80 1.52
CA LEU A 20 -3.83 -5.76 1.09
C LEU A 20 -4.38 -6.60 -0.07
N HIS A 21 -3.61 -6.61 -1.15
CA HIS A 21 -3.90 -7.37 -2.35
C HIS A 21 -2.59 -7.80 -3.02
N ARG A 22 -2.71 -8.68 -4.01
CA ARG A 22 -1.60 -9.19 -4.79
C ARG A 22 -2.00 -9.29 -6.25
N ILE A 23 -1.08 -8.93 -7.14
CA ILE A 23 -1.23 -9.00 -8.59
C ILE A 23 0.07 -9.53 -9.22
N PRO A 24 0.01 -10.21 -10.37
CA PRO A 24 1.19 -10.80 -11.02
C PRO A 24 1.96 -9.83 -11.93
N CYS A 25 1.58 -8.56 -11.97
CA CYS A 25 2.31 -7.52 -12.68
C CYS A 25 3.06 -6.62 -11.71
N ALA A 26 4.09 -5.94 -12.21
CA ALA A 26 4.74 -4.89 -11.45
C ALA A 26 3.83 -3.66 -11.49
N GLU A 27 3.61 -3.03 -10.34
CA GLU A 27 2.83 -1.79 -10.26
C GLU A 27 3.72 -0.63 -9.82
N THR A 28 3.85 0.35 -10.69
CA THR A 28 4.59 1.59 -10.42
C THR A 28 3.64 2.67 -9.96
N TRP A 29 3.88 3.16 -8.76
CA TRP A 29 3.17 4.25 -8.12
C TRP A 29 3.92 5.56 -8.36
N HIS A 30 3.20 6.59 -8.80
CA HIS A 30 3.71 7.91 -9.13
C HIS A 30 3.02 8.95 -8.25
N PHE A 31 3.77 9.63 -7.38
CA PHE A 31 3.21 10.69 -6.55
C PHE A 31 2.89 11.93 -7.40
N TYR A 32 1.66 12.45 -7.30
CA TYR A 32 1.24 13.64 -8.03
C TYR A 32 0.94 14.84 -7.12
N LEU A 33 0.13 14.65 -6.07
CA LEU A 33 -0.30 15.76 -5.21
C LEU A 33 -0.74 15.27 -3.83
N GLY A 34 -0.71 16.17 -2.85
CA GLY A 34 -1.29 15.97 -1.53
C GLY A 34 -0.24 15.62 -0.48
N GLU A 35 -0.64 14.80 0.48
CA GLU A 35 0.21 14.31 1.56
C GLU A 35 0.84 12.96 1.21
N PRO A 36 1.95 12.57 1.88
CA PRO A 36 2.57 11.29 1.60
C PRO A 36 1.66 10.11 1.95
N LEU A 37 1.80 9.02 1.20
CA LEU A 37 1.22 7.70 1.50
C LEU A 37 2.33 6.67 1.72
N THR A 38 2.07 5.70 2.57
CA THR A 38 2.97 4.58 2.79
C THR A 38 2.45 3.37 2.04
N VAL A 39 3.26 2.83 1.14
CA VAL A 39 3.05 1.50 0.55
C VAL A 39 3.67 0.47 1.49
N LEU A 40 2.86 -0.47 1.95
CA LEU A 40 3.27 -1.60 2.76
C LEU A 40 3.38 -2.83 1.89
N GLU A 41 4.48 -3.56 1.98
CA GLU A 41 4.71 -4.84 1.31
C GLU A 41 5.05 -5.92 2.35
N LEU A 42 4.49 -7.11 2.18
CA LEU A 42 4.83 -8.30 2.97
C LEU A 42 5.75 -9.22 2.15
N ASP A 43 6.96 -9.47 2.64
CA ASP A 43 7.91 -10.37 2.00
C ASP A 43 7.67 -11.81 2.47
N GLU A 44 7.12 -12.65 1.59
CA GLU A 44 6.86 -14.07 1.90
C GLU A 44 8.16 -14.90 2.09
N LYS A 45 9.35 -14.39 1.75
CA LYS A 45 10.62 -15.13 1.88
C LYS A 45 11.15 -15.14 3.31
N ASP A 46 11.05 -14.03 4.01
CA ASP A 46 11.61 -13.85 5.36
C ASP A 46 10.57 -13.38 6.38
N GLY A 47 9.32 -13.15 5.94
CA GLY A 47 8.22 -12.72 6.77
C GLY A 47 8.28 -11.24 7.16
N GLN A 48 9.17 -10.44 6.53
CA GLN A 48 9.37 -9.04 6.89
C GLN A 48 8.35 -8.12 6.22
N VAL A 49 8.18 -6.95 6.84
CA VAL A 49 7.41 -5.83 6.28
C VAL A 49 8.36 -4.80 5.72
N LYS A 50 8.07 -4.33 4.51
CA LYS A 50 8.70 -3.15 3.92
C LYS A 50 7.69 -2.01 3.85
N LEU A 51 8.11 -0.84 4.34
CA LEU A 51 7.32 0.38 4.30
C LEU A 51 8.04 1.39 3.38
N THR A 52 7.41 1.74 2.28
CA THR A 52 7.92 2.75 1.36
C THR A 52 7.03 3.99 1.41
N CYS A 53 7.58 5.11 1.88
CA CYS A 53 6.85 6.39 1.92
C CYS A 53 6.95 7.09 0.56
N LEU A 54 5.82 7.29 -0.11
CA LEU A 54 5.70 8.05 -1.33
C LEU A 54 5.24 9.48 -1.05
N GLY A 55 5.97 10.45 -1.59
CA GLY A 55 5.70 11.86 -1.39
C GLY A 55 6.83 12.72 -1.97
N PRO A 56 6.70 14.05 -1.89
CA PRO A 56 7.61 14.98 -2.58
C PRO A 56 8.88 15.30 -1.79
N ASP A 57 8.98 14.90 -0.52
CA ASP A 57 10.10 15.28 0.35
C ASP A 57 11.27 14.29 0.24
N LEU A 58 12.01 14.42 -0.86
CA LEU A 58 13.17 13.57 -1.18
C LEU A 58 14.28 13.64 -0.11
N MET A 59 14.42 14.79 0.56
CA MET A 59 15.43 14.99 1.58
C MET A 59 15.14 14.18 2.85
N ASN A 60 13.88 13.81 3.06
CA ASN A 60 13.43 12.94 4.15
C ASN A 60 13.11 11.51 3.68
N ASN A 61 13.83 11.01 2.66
CA ASN A 61 13.71 9.65 2.12
C ASN A 61 12.33 9.29 1.54
N GLN A 62 11.46 10.27 1.26
CA GLN A 62 10.25 10.00 0.48
C GLN A 62 10.62 9.73 -0.97
N LYS A 63 9.77 8.97 -1.66
CA LYS A 63 9.92 8.68 -3.08
C LYS A 63 8.78 9.30 -3.88
N VAL A 64 9.12 10.02 -4.96
CA VAL A 64 8.11 10.46 -5.93
C VAL A 64 7.65 9.35 -6.85
N GLN A 65 8.40 8.23 -6.92
CA GLN A 65 8.05 7.06 -7.70
C GLN A 65 8.55 5.79 -7.00
N TYR A 66 7.75 4.73 -7.02
CA TYR A 66 8.12 3.43 -6.49
C TYR A 66 7.42 2.30 -7.24
N THR A 67 8.10 1.17 -7.42
CA THR A 67 7.53 -0.02 -8.08
C THR A 67 7.44 -1.16 -7.09
N VAL A 68 6.22 -1.64 -6.85
CA VAL A 68 5.97 -2.89 -6.13
C VAL A 68 6.24 -4.06 -7.08
N PRO A 69 7.04 -5.06 -6.68
CA PRO A 69 7.29 -6.23 -7.51
C PRO A 69 6.02 -7.09 -7.73
N PRO A 70 5.97 -7.86 -8.82
CA PRO A 70 4.91 -8.86 -9.02
C PRO A 70 4.80 -9.85 -7.87
N ASN A 71 3.58 -10.33 -7.62
CA ASN A 71 3.27 -11.40 -6.67
C ASN A 71 3.66 -11.09 -5.21
N VAL A 72 3.76 -9.81 -4.85
CA VAL A 72 3.93 -9.36 -3.45
C VAL A 72 2.57 -8.97 -2.89
N TRP A 73 2.30 -9.29 -1.61
CA TRP A 73 1.15 -8.73 -0.91
C TRP A 73 1.46 -7.30 -0.54
N PHE A 74 0.65 -6.36 -1.01
CA PHE A 74 0.85 -4.95 -0.71
C PHE A 74 -0.47 -4.21 -0.55
N GLY A 75 -0.40 -3.11 0.20
CA GLY A 75 -1.49 -2.19 0.45
C GLY A 75 -0.91 -0.79 0.70
N ALA A 76 -1.78 0.18 0.95
CA ALA A 76 -1.34 1.54 1.21
C ALA A 76 -2.26 2.29 2.16
N PHE A 77 -1.70 3.29 2.84
CA PHE A 77 -2.44 4.18 3.74
C PHE A 77 -1.81 5.58 3.73
N PRO A 78 -2.56 6.65 3.99
CA PRO A 78 -2.00 7.99 4.17
C PRO A 78 -1.00 7.98 5.32
N THR A 79 0.26 8.35 5.06
CA THR A 79 1.37 8.15 6.02
C THR A 79 1.11 8.84 7.36
N LYS A 80 0.40 9.97 7.34
CA LYS A 80 0.10 10.76 8.54
C LYS A 80 -1.05 10.20 9.39
N ASP A 81 -1.78 9.17 8.93
CA ASP A 81 -2.86 8.56 9.71
C ASP A 81 -2.35 7.60 10.79
N PHE A 82 -1.11 7.13 10.68
CA PHE A 82 -0.57 6.10 11.56
C PHE A 82 0.86 6.42 11.97
N ASN A 83 1.21 6.14 13.22
CA ASN A 83 2.61 5.99 13.63
C ASN A 83 2.93 4.51 13.72
N ILE A 84 4.06 4.12 13.14
CA ILE A 84 4.58 2.75 13.22
C ILE A 84 5.92 2.82 13.94
N SER A 85 6.01 2.20 15.11
CA SER A 85 7.25 2.11 15.88
C SER A 85 8.19 1.07 15.28
N THR A 86 9.46 1.11 15.71
CA THR A 86 10.51 0.20 15.23
C THR A 86 10.25 -1.28 15.51
N ASP A 87 9.42 -1.60 16.52
CA ASP A 87 8.98 -2.95 16.86
C ASP A 87 7.69 -3.38 16.12
N GLY A 88 7.18 -2.52 15.23
CA GLY A 88 6.00 -2.79 14.41
C GLY A 88 4.67 -2.48 15.10
N ALA A 89 4.66 -1.88 16.30
CA ALA A 89 3.42 -1.42 16.90
C ALA A 89 2.83 -0.26 16.09
N VAL A 90 1.51 -0.27 15.90
CA VAL A 90 0.79 0.70 15.08
C VAL A 90 -0.17 1.47 15.97
N THR A 91 -0.05 2.79 15.95
CA THR A 91 -1.03 3.68 16.59
C THR A 91 -1.70 4.56 15.54
N LYS A 92 -3.02 4.61 15.55
CA LYS A 92 -3.79 5.50 14.69
C LYS A 92 -3.77 6.91 15.29
N ASN A 93 -3.45 7.90 14.47
CA ASN A 93 -3.55 9.31 14.85
C ASN A 93 -5.01 9.77 14.90
N ASP A 94 -5.24 10.97 15.45
CA ASP A 94 -6.56 11.58 15.46
C ASP A 94 -7.15 11.67 14.04
N PRO A 95 -8.47 11.47 13.88
CA PRO A 95 -9.12 11.59 12.58
C PRO A 95 -8.83 12.94 11.93
N ARG A 96 -8.60 12.91 10.62
CA ARG A 96 -8.29 14.10 9.81
C ARG A 96 -9.36 14.24 8.72
N ASP A 97 -9.64 15.47 8.33
CA ASP A 97 -10.64 15.77 7.30
C ASP A 97 -10.22 15.16 5.94
N ALA A 98 -11.04 14.25 5.42
CA ALA A 98 -10.76 13.53 4.18
C ALA A 98 -10.84 14.43 2.92
N GLU A 99 -11.52 15.57 2.99
CA GLU A 99 -11.57 16.53 1.87
C GLU A 99 -10.28 17.35 1.77
N SER A 100 -9.65 17.65 2.91
CA SER A 100 -8.43 18.45 2.99
C SER A 100 -7.14 17.62 3.01
N HIS A 101 -7.23 16.35 3.44
CA HIS A 101 -6.08 15.45 3.59
C HIS A 101 -6.24 14.21 2.72
N TYR A 102 -5.42 14.10 1.68
CA TYR A 102 -5.43 12.98 0.75
C TYR A 102 -4.06 12.81 0.09
N SER A 103 -3.86 11.66 -0.56
CA SER A 103 -2.75 11.42 -1.49
C SER A 103 -3.31 11.12 -2.88
N PHE A 104 -2.84 11.85 -3.88
CA PHE A 104 -3.19 11.63 -5.28
C PHE A 104 -1.99 11.07 -6.03
N VAL A 105 -2.18 9.91 -6.64
CA VAL A 105 -1.13 9.17 -7.33
C VAL A 105 -1.62 8.60 -8.66
N GLY A 106 -0.67 8.25 -9.51
CA GLY A 106 -0.91 7.38 -10.66
C GLY A 106 -0.35 5.99 -10.40
N CYS A 107 -1.05 4.96 -10.85
CA CYS A 107 -0.55 3.59 -10.80
C CYS A 107 -0.46 3.03 -12.22
N THR A 108 0.71 2.51 -12.59
CA THR A 108 0.98 1.88 -13.89
C THR A 108 1.32 0.42 -13.69
N CYS A 109 0.56 -0.47 -14.32
CA CYS A 109 0.82 -1.91 -14.31
C CYS A 109 1.42 -2.36 -15.63
N ALA A 110 2.52 -3.11 -15.55
CA ALA A 110 3.13 -3.80 -16.69
C ALA A 110 3.54 -5.23 -16.29
N PRO A 111 2.97 -6.28 -16.92
CA PRO A 111 1.91 -6.25 -17.94
C PRO A 111 0.59 -5.60 -17.46
N ALA A 112 -0.30 -5.25 -18.38
CA ALA A 112 -1.60 -4.62 -18.05
C ALA A 112 -2.37 -5.36 -16.95
N PHE A 113 -3.02 -4.60 -16.06
CA PHE A 113 -3.91 -5.11 -15.02
C PHE A 113 -5.10 -5.85 -15.64
N GLN A 114 -5.50 -6.96 -15.02
CA GLN A 114 -6.74 -7.67 -15.30
C GLN A 114 -7.36 -8.15 -13.98
N PHE A 115 -8.67 -7.95 -13.80
CA PHE A 115 -9.36 -8.35 -12.57
C PHE A 115 -9.26 -9.84 -12.25
N GLN A 116 -9.14 -10.70 -13.27
CA GLN A 116 -8.99 -12.15 -13.08
C GLN A 116 -7.69 -12.53 -12.34
N ASP A 117 -6.69 -11.64 -12.32
CA ASP A 117 -5.43 -11.88 -11.62
C ASP A 117 -5.36 -11.17 -10.25
N PHE A 118 -6.40 -10.41 -9.90
CA PHE A 118 -6.43 -9.66 -8.65
C PHE A 118 -6.81 -10.57 -7.50
N GLU A 119 -5.91 -10.68 -6.53
CA GLU A 119 -6.14 -11.41 -5.29
C GLU A 119 -6.33 -10.41 -4.15
N LEU A 120 -7.51 -10.40 -3.52
CA LEU A 120 -7.73 -9.68 -2.27
C LEU A 120 -7.31 -10.55 -1.09
N ALA A 121 -6.60 -9.96 -0.12
CA ALA A 121 -6.13 -10.69 1.05
C ALA A 121 -7.28 -11.13 1.96
N LYS A 122 -7.13 -12.33 2.53
CA LYS A 122 -7.90 -12.80 3.69
C LYS A 122 -7.08 -12.56 4.96
N ARG A 123 -7.68 -11.89 5.95
CA ARG A 123 -6.99 -11.55 7.21
C ARG A 123 -6.45 -12.79 7.88
N SER A 124 -7.31 -13.78 8.07
CA SER A 124 -6.99 -15.03 8.79
C SER A 124 -5.78 -15.74 8.19
N GLU A 125 -5.69 -15.76 6.86
CA GLU A 125 -4.61 -16.43 6.14
C GLU A 125 -3.28 -15.66 6.26
N LEU A 126 -3.31 -14.33 6.09
CA LEU A 126 -2.10 -13.52 6.22
C LEU A 126 -1.59 -13.45 7.65
N VAL A 127 -2.46 -13.33 8.66
CA VAL A 127 -2.04 -13.37 10.06
C VAL A 127 -1.35 -14.70 10.39
N THR A 128 -1.83 -15.82 9.84
CA THR A 128 -1.18 -17.13 10.01
C THR A 128 0.23 -17.15 9.40
N ARG A 129 0.44 -16.52 8.24
CA ARG A 129 1.73 -16.46 7.56
C ARG A 129 2.70 -15.43 8.17
N PHE A 130 2.17 -14.33 8.69
CA PHE A 130 2.92 -13.18 9.19
C PHE A 130 2.47 -12.81 10.62
N PRO A 131 2.62 -13.72 11.60
CA PRO A 131 2.03 -13.56 12.93
C PRO A 131 2.57 -12.36 13.70
N LYS A 132 3.80 -11.92 13.39
CA LYS A 132 4.42 -10.73 14.00
C LYS A 132 3.80 -9.41 13.53
N HIS A 133 3.01 -9.44 12.46
CA HIS A 133 2.49 -8.25 11.78
C HIS A 133 0.95 -8.20 11.80
N GLU A 134 0.32 -8.93 12.73
CA GLU A 134 -1.13 -9.02 12.85
C GLU A 134 -1.81 -7.64 12.90
N HIS A 135 -1.24 -6.67 13.61
CA HIS A 135 -1.80 -5.31 13.68
C HIS A 135 -1.82 -4.60 12.33
N LEU A 136 -0.73 -4.69 11.55
CA LEU A 136 -0.64 -4.09 10.22
C LEU A 136 -1.55 -4.80 9.22
N ILE A 137 -1.64 -6.13 9.31
CA ILE A 137 -2.53 -6.91 8.45
C ILE A 137 -3.98 -6.57 8.75
N SER A 138 -4.35 -6.55 10.04
CA SER A 138 -5.71 -6.21 10.46
C SER A 138 -6.12 -4.80 10.06
N LEU A 139 -5.17 -3.86 10.00
CA LEU A 139 -5.40 -2.51 9.50
C LEU A 139 -5.76 -2.49 8.01
N LEU A 140 -5.11 -3.34 7.21
CA LEU A 140 -5.20 -3.33 5.76
C LEU A 140 -6.06 -4.46 5.19
N THR A 141 -6.79 -5.22 6.00
CA THR A 141 -7.74 -6.23 5.51
C THR A 141 -9.11 -6.01 6.10
N TYR A 142 -10.12 -6.51 5.40
CA TYR A 142 -11.44 -6.69 5.99
C TYR A 142 -11.42 -7.76 7.09
N PRO A 143 -12.33 -7.69 8.08
CA PRO A 143 -12.59 -8.83 8.95
C PRO A 143 -13.22 -9.96 8.13
N ASP A 144 -12.72 -11.17 8.34
CA ASP A 144 -13.28 -12.41 7.80
C ASP A 144 -14.17 -13.10 8.86
#